data_AF-A0A1M7KVK6-F1
#
_entry.id   AF-A0A1M7KVK6-F1
#
_cell.length_a   1.000
_cell.length_b   1.000
_cell.length_c   1.000
_cell.angle_alpha   90.00
_cell.angle_beta   90.00
_cell.angle_gamma   90.00
#
_symmetry.space_group_name_H-M   'P 1'
#
loop_
_entity.id
_entity.type
_entity.pdbx_description
1 polymer ?
#
loop_
_entity_poly.entity_id
_entity_poly.type
_entity_poly.pdbx_seq_one_letter_code
_entity_poly.pdbx_strand_id
1 'polypeptide(L)'
;MIPLMNAVACLLALAMAQFFWRRPIRLFKEAFFLLAAVVVFCVYAYFSGDMNDPAMESYPFRMFALALCFSTTALPVKRRRYLLMAQVMWFWVEFFGSLSLFYHGFDMPWTRLLAIAVSVFGSTFLSRISQGMEFALMAYWIAVWVFF
;
A
#
# COMPACT_ATOMS: atom_id res chain seq x y z
N MET A 1 -15.18 -3.18 7.04
CA MET A 1 -15.30 -1.83 6.41
C MET A 1 -16.18 -1.93 5.17
N ILE A 2 -16.93 -0.87 4.83
CA ILE A 2 -17.78 -0.85 3.63
C ILE A 2 -16.86 -0.81 2.39
N PRO A 3 -17.11 -1.59 1.32
CA PRO A 3 -16.28 -1.61 0.11
C PRO A 3 -16.03 -0.23 -0.50
N LEU A 4 -17.03 0.66 -0.36
CA LEU A 4 -16.95 2.06 -0.78
C LEU A 4 -15.79 2.81 -0.08
N MET A 5 -15.57 2.56 1.21
CA MET A 5 -14.51 3.21 1.97
C MET A 5 -13.14 2.72 1.52
N ASN A 6 -12.98 1.42 1.32
CA ASN A 6 -11.75 0.88 0.78
C ASN A 6 -11.46 1.41 -0.63
N ALA A 7 -12.49 1.61 -1.46
CA ALA A 7 -12.34 2.23 -2.78
C ALA A 7 -11.87 3.69 -2.68
N VAL A 8 -12.45 4.49 -1.77
CA VAL A 8 -12.01 5.89 -1.55
C VAL A 8 -10.58 5.93 -0.99
N ALA A 9 -10.25 5.05 -0.05
CA ALA A 9 -8.89 4.90 0.47
C ALA A 9 -7.88 4.57 -0.65
N CYS A 10 -8.27 3.69 -1.56
CA CYS A 10 -7.46 3.33 -2.72
C CYS A 10 -7.25 4.51 -3.68
N LEU A 11 -8.31 5.30 -3.94
CA LEU A 11 -8.23 6.50 -4.77
C LEU A 11 -7.32 7.55 -4.12
N LEU A 12 -7.40 7.73 -2.80
CA LEU A 12 -6.51 8.61 -2.04
C LEU A 12 -5.05 8.15 -2.13
N ALA A 13 -4.80 6.84 -1.97
CA ALA A 13 -3.46 6.27 -2.11
C ALA A 13 -2.89 6.50 -3.52
N LEU A 14 -3.73 6.33 -4.56
CA LEU A 14 -3.35 6.56 -5.95
C LEU A 14 -3.10 8.04 -6.24
N ALA A 15 -3.91 8.95 -5.68
CA ALA A 15 -3.71 10.39 -5.81
C ALA A 15 -2.37 10.84 -5.17
N MET A 16 -2.08 10.35 -3.97
CA MET A 16 -0.82 10.66 -3.27
C MET A 16 0.40 10.09 -3.99
N ALA A 17 0.28 8.89 -4.57
CA ALA A 17 1.35 8.23 -5.31
C ALA A 17 1.90 9.07 -6.48
N GLN A 18 1.08 9.93 -7.10
CA GLN A 18 1.49 10.80 -8.21
C GLN A 18 2.46 11.91 -7.83
N PHE A 19 2.56 12.23 -6.53
CA PHE A 19 3.44 13.28 -6.03
C PHE A 19 4.82 12.75 -5.63
N PHE A 20 4.95 11.43 -5.44
CA PHE A 20 6.20 10.80 -5.06
C PHE A 20 7.16 10.74 -6.25
N TRP A 21 8.45 10.87 -5.96
CA TRP A 21 9.55 10.65 -6.92
C TRP A 21 9.60 11.64 -8.10
N ARG A 22 8.95 12.81 -7.98
CA ARG A 22 8.99 13.84 -9.03
C ARG A 22 10.40 14.43 -9.14
N ARG A 23 10.96 14.39 -10.36
CA ARG A 23 12.30 14.93 -10.64
C ARG A 23 12.25 16.47 -10.76
N PRO A 24 13.25 17.20 -10.25
CA PRO A 24 14.43 16.73 -9.52
C PRO A 24 14.10 16.36 -8.06
N ILE A 25 14.56 15.18 -7.64
CA ILE A 25 14.31 14.63 -6.30
C ILE A 25 15.12 15.45 -5.29
N ARG A 26 14.44 16.30 -4.51
CA ARG A 26 15.02 16.95 -3.34
C ARG A 26 14.56 16.18 -2.11
N LEU A 27 15.49 15.53 -1.40
CA LEU A 27 15.19 14.64 -0.26
C LEU A 27 14.22 15.26 0.74
N PHE A 28 14.40 16.54 1.07
CA PHE A 28 13.51 17.25 2.01
C PHE A 28 12.07 17.39 1.49
N LYS A 29 11.90 17.65 0.18
CA LYS A 29 10.56 17.75 -0.43
C LYS A 29 9.87 16.40 -0.47
N GLU A 30 10.60 15.32 -0.80
CA GLU A 30 10.04 13.97 -0.78
C GLU A 30 9.65 13.54 0.64
N ALA A 31 10.52 13.79 1.63
CA ALA A 31 10.19 13.51 3.03
C ALA A 31 8.92 14.26 3.46
N PHE A 32 8.77 15.52 3.05
CA PHE A 32 7.56 16.29 3.29
C PHE A 32 6.32 15.67 2.62
N PHE A 33 6.41 15.24 1.35
CA PHE A 33 5.27 14.60 0.67
C PHE A 33 4.90 13.26 1.28
N LEU A 34 5.88 12.44 1.68
CA LEU A 34 5.62 11.18 2.37
C LEU A 34 4.94 11.42 3.73
N LEU A 35 5.43 12.40 4.50
CA LEU A 35 4.81 12.77 5.78
C LEU A 35 3.40 13.33 5.59
N ALA A 36 3.21 14.22 4.61
CA ALA A 36 1.90 14.77 4.28
C ALA A 36 0.92 13.67 3.85
N ALA A 37 1.36 12.69 3.07
CA ALA A 37 0.52 11.56 2.68
C ALA A 37 0.09 10.73 3.90
N VAL A 38 1.01 10.42 4.82
CA VAL A 38 0.68 9.72 6.07
C VAL A 38 -0.33 10.51 6.90
N VAL A 39 -0.16 11.83 7.04
CA VAL A 39 -1.11 12.69 7.76
C VAL A 39 -2.50 12.63 7.10
N VAL A 40 -2.58 12.73 5.77
CA VAL A 40 -3.84 12.60 5.04
C VAL A 40 -4.50 11.24 5.27
N PHE A 41 -3.72 10.15 5.29
CA PHE A 41 -4.24 8.82 5.56
C PHE A 41 -4.71 8.64 7.00
N CYS A 42 -4.02 9.25 7.98
CA CYS A 42 -4.48 9.26 9.37
C CYS A 42 -5.79 10.05 9.53
N VAL A 43 -5.89 11.22 8.89
CA VAL A 43 -7.12 12.03 8.89
C VAL A 43 -8.27 11.23 8.24
N TYR A 44 -8.01 10.57 7.12
CA TYR A 44 -9.00 9.72 6.48
C TYR A 44 -9.44 8.56 7.37
N ALA A 45 -8.49 7.84 8.00
CA ALA A 45 -8.78 6.75 8.93
C ALA A 45 -9.63 7.24 10.12
N TYR A 46 -9.36 8.44 10.64
CA TYR A 46 -10.14 9.07 11.72
C TYR A 46 -11.59 9.35 11.36
N PHE A 47 -11.86 9.87 10.16
CA PHE A 47 -13.23 10.17 9.74
C PHE A 47 -14.00 8.97 9.22
N SER A 48 -13.30 7.95 8.73
CA SER A 48 -13.92 6.81 8.08
C SER A 48 -14.02 5.59 9.00
N GLY A 49 -12.98 5.29 9.78
CA GLY A 49 -12.91 4.13 10.65
C GLY A 49 -13.64 4.29 11.99
N ASP A 50 -14.00 3.16 12.59
CA ASP A 50 -14.34 3.12 14.02
C ASP A 50 -13.03 3.11 14.82
N MET A 51 -12.75 4.19 15.54
CA MET A 51 -11.52 4.33 16.34
C MET A 51 -11.45 3.35 17.52
N ASN A 52 -12.53 2.64 17.83
CA ASN A 52 -12.51 1.55 18.80
C ASN A 52 -12.04 0.23 18.20
N ASP A 53 -11.96 0.13 16.86
CA ASP A 53 -11.40 -1.04 16.17
C ASP A 53 -9.87 -0.91 16.12
N PRO A 54 -9.12 -1.78 16.82
CA PRO A 54 -7.66 -1.72 16.85
C PRO A 54 -7.03 -1.96 15.47
N ALA A 55 -7.76 -2.53 14.51
CA ALA A 55 -7.29 -2.63 13.12
C ALA A 55 -7.05 -1.26 12.46
N MET A 56 -7.73 -0.21 12.93
CA MET A 56 -7.62 1.15 12.39
C MET A 56 -6.27 1.80 12.69
N GLU A 57 -5.54 1.37 13.73
CA GLU A 57 -4.21 1.90 14.04
C GLU A 57 -3.20 1.62 12.93
N SER A 58 -3.29 0.43 12.32
CA SER A 58 -2.41 0.02 11.22
C SER A 58 -2.88 0.52 9.85
N TYR A 59 -4.12 0.99 9.73
CA TYR A 59 -4.76 1.31 8.45
C TYR A 59 -4.04 2.41 7.64
N PRO A 60 -3.59 3.55 8.23
CA PRO A 60 -2.84 4.56 7.48
C PRO A 60 -1.52 4.03 6.90
N PHE A 61 -0.84 3.14 7.63
CA PHE A 61 0.41 2.53 7.16
C PHE A 61 0.16 1.54 6.01
N ARG A 62 -0.96 0.81 6.05
CA ARG A 62 -1.39 -0.05 4.93
C ARG A 62 -1.69 0.80 3.68
N MET A 63 -2.40 1.93 3.84
CA MET A 63 -2.65 2.88 2.74
C MET A 63 -1.35 3.45 2.17
N PHE A 64 -0.39 3.78 3.05
CA PHE A 64 0.92 4.27 2.65
C PHE A 64 1.70 3.24 1.85
N ALA A 65 1.71 1.97 2.28
CA ALA A 65 2.36 0.91 1.54
C ALA A 65 1.72 0.69 0.16
N LEU A 66 0.39 0.78 0.04
CA LEU A 66 -0.30 0.75 -1.23
C LEU A 66 0.09 1.95 -2.13
N ALA A 67 0.14 3.15 -1.57
CA ALA A 67 0.58 4.35 -2.29
C ALA A 67 2.02 4.23 -2.81
N LEU A 68 2.92 3.61 -2.03
CA LEU A 68 4.27 3.29 -2.48
C LEU A 68 4.25 2.30 -3.65
N CYS A 69 3.44 1.24 -3.60
CA CYS A 69 3.26 0.30 -4.71
C CYS A 69 2.82 1.03 -5.99
N PHE A 70 1.80 1.89 -5.91
CA PHE A 70 1.38 2.70 -7.05
C PHE A 70 2.47 3.66 -7.52
N SER A 71 3.21 4.30 -6.61
CA SER A 71 4.27 5.25 -7.01
C SER A 71 5.40 4.59 -7.81
N THR A 72 5.61 3.28 -7.60
CA THR A 72 6.62 2.54 -8.35
C THR A 72 6.26 2.40 -9.83
N THR A 73 5.00 2.66 -10.22
CA THR A 73 4.62 2.65 -11.62
C THR A 73 5.09 3.89 -12.38
N ALA A 74 5.35 4.99 -11.69
CA ALA A 74 5.86 6.22 -12.28
C ALA A 74 7.40 6.26 -12.41
N LEU A 75 8.12 5.24 -11.90
CA LEU A 75 9.59 5.25 -11.86
C LEU A 75 10.21 4.87 -13.21
N PRO A 76 11.07 5.74 -13.80
CA PRO A 76 11.71 5.45 -15.09
C PRO A 76 12.90 4.49 -15.00
N VAL A 77 13.50 4.32 -13.81
CA VAL A 77 14.76 3.57 -13.61
C VAL A 77 14.69 2.73 -12.34
N LYS A 78 15.33 1.54 -12.34
CA LYS A 78 15.39 0.60 -11.19
C LYS A 78 14.02 0.15 -10.66
N ARG A 79 12.97 0.24 -11.49
CA ARG A 79 11.57 0.00 -11.15
C ARG A 79 11.30 -1.29 -10.38
N ARG A 80 11.85 -2.42 -10.83
CA ARG A 80 11.65 -3.73 -10.17
C ARG A 80 12.11 -3.77 -8.72
N ARG A 81 13.25 -3.14 -8.40
CA ARG A 81 13.79 -3.14 -7.02
C ARG A 81 12.88 -2.36 -6.08
N TYR A 82 12.45 -1.18 -6.50
CA TYR A 82 11.53 -0.35 -5.72
C TYR A 82 10.15 -0.99 -5.60
N LEU A 83 9.65 -1.64 -6.66
CA LEU A 83 8.38 -2.36 -6.64
C LEU A 83 8.42 -3.53 -5.64
N LEU A 84 9.48 -4.33 -5.65
CA LEU A 84 9.67 -5.40 -4.67
C LEU A 84 9.77 -4.84 -3.25
N MET A 85 10.53 -3.77 -3.02
CA MET A 85 10.63 -3.13 -1.71
C MET A 85 9.28 -2.61 -1.22
N ALA A 86 8.47 -2.00 -2.09
CA ALA A 86 7.14 -1.51 -1.74
C ALA A 86 6.17 -2.64 -1.39
N GLN A 87 6.17 -3.73 -2.16
CA GLN A 87 5.32 -4.90 -1.87
C GLN A 87 5.76 -5.62 -0.59
N VAL A 88 7.07 -5.74 -0.35
CA VAL A 88 7.61 -6.29 0.90
C VAL A 88 7.24 -5.41 2.09
N MET A 89 7.29 -4.07 1.93
CA MET A 89 6.84 -3.14 2.96
C MET A 89 5.34 -3.31 3.25
N TRP A 90 4.52 -3.50 2.21
CA TRP A 90 3.09 -3.78 2.40
C TRP A 90 2.88 -5.10 3.16
N PHE A 91 3.56 -6.16 2.75
CA PHE A 91 3.51 -7.44 3.45
C PHE A 91 3.93 -7.30 4.91
N TRP A 92 5.02 -6.56 5.17
CA TRP A 92 5.53 -6.30 6.52
C TRP A 92 4.50 -5.60 7.40
N VAL A 93 3.93 -4.48 6.91
CA VAL A 93 2.92 -3.72 7.67
C VAL A 93 1.69 -4.58 7.95
N GLU A 94 1.22 -5.34 6.97
CA GLU A 94 0.08 -6.23 7.12
C GLU A 94 0.37 -7.36 8.12
N PHE A 95 1.52 -8.02 7.99
CA PHE A 95 1.92 -9.15 8.84
C PHE A 95 2.09 -8.73 10.29
N PHE A 96 2.89 -7.70 10.56
CA PHE A 96 3.15 -7.26 11.94
C PHE A 96 1.95 -6.56 12.56
N GLY A 97 1.18 -5.80 11.78
CA GLY A 97 -0.07 -5.21 12.25
C GLY A 97 -1.13 -6.26 12.59
N SER A 98 -1.22 -7.34 11.82
CA SER A 98 -2.12 -8.45 12.15
C SER A 98 -1.59 -9.34 13.27
N LEU A 99 -0.27 -9.50 13.39
CA LEU A 99 0.34 -10.24 14.48
C LEU A 99 0.08 -9.58 15.84
N SER A 100 0.18 -8.24 15.93
CA SER A 100 -0.15 -7.53 17.16
C SER A 100 -1.62 -7.74 17.56
N LEU A 101 -2.55 -7.67 16.59
CA LEU A 101 -3.97 -7.91 16.81
C LEU A 101 -4.27 -9.37 17.19
N PHE A 102 -3.54 -10.33 16.62
CA PHE A 102 -3.69 -11.74 16.94
C PHE A 102 -3.39 -12.03 18.42
N TYR A 103 -2.37 -11.38 19.00
CA TYR A 103 -2.11 -11.47 20.44
C TYR A 103 -3.23 -10.89 21.32
N HIS A 104 -4.08 -10.02 20.76
CA HIS A 104 -5.26 -9.47 21.42
C HIS A 104 -6.55 -10.27 21.13
N GLY A 105 -6.44 -11.43 20.48
CA GLY A 105 -7.57 -12.35 20.26
C GLY A 105 -8.33 -12.16 18.94
N PHE A 106 -7.79 -11.37 18.00
CA PHE A 106 -8.38 -11.20 16.67
C PHE A 106 -7.87 -12.26 15.67
N ASP A 107 -8.68 -12.56 14.66
CA ASP A 107 -8.29 -13.47 13.58
C ASP A 107 -7.26 -12.85 12.63
N MET A 108 -6.40 -13.70 12.09
CA MET A 108 -5.35 -13.28 11.15
C MET A 108 -5.89 -13.30 9.70
N PRO A 109 -5.72 -12.23 8.91
CA PRO A 109 -6.23 -12.14 7.54
C PRO A 109 -5.32 -12.91 6.56
N TRP A 110 -5.32 -14.24 6.68
CA TRP A 110 -4.44 -15.15 5.94
C TRP A 110 -4.58 -15.00 4.42
N THR A 111 -5.80 -14.80 3.92
CA THR A 111 -6.08 -14.63 2.48
C THR A 111 -5.41 -13.38 1.91
N ARG A 112 -5.51 -12.26 2.65
CA ARG A 112 -4.85 -11.00 2.29
C ARG A 112 -3.33 -11.13 2.32
N LEU A 113 -2.79 -11.74 3.37
CA LEU A 113 -1.34 -11.98 3.51
C LEU A 113 -0.81 -12.86 2.37
N LEU A 114 -1.51 -13.94 2.04
CA LEU A 114 -1.14 -14.82 0.92
C LEU A 114 -1.20 -14.07 -0.42
N ALA A 115 -2.23 -13.25 -0.65
CA ALA A 115 -2.33 -12.46 -1.88
C ALA A 115 -1.14 -11.49 -2.03
N ILE A 116 -0.80 -10.76 -0.97
CA ILE A 116 0.37 -9.87 -0.99
C ILE A 116 1.66 -10.69 -1.22
N ALA A 117 1.82 -11.83 -0.54
CA ALA A 117 2.98 -12.71 -0.73
C ALA A 117 3.12 -13.20 -2.18
N VAL A 118 2.02 -13.64 -2.81
CA VAL A 118 1.99 -14.03 -4.22
C VAL A 118 2.44 -12.86 -5.12
N SER A 119 2.03 -11.63 -4.81
CA SER A 119 2.48 -10.46 -5.57
C SER A 119 3.98 -10.21 -5.44
N VAL A 120 4.55 -10.38 -4.23
CA VAL A 120 5.98 -10.25 -3.95
C VAL A 120 6.75 -11.31 -4.73
N PHE A 121 6.40 -12.59 -4.54
CA PHE A 121 7.07 -13.71 -5.22
C PHE A 121 6.94 -13.60 -6.73
N GLY A 122 5.73 -13.36 -7.25
CA GLY A 122 5.50 -13.17 -8.68
C GLY A 122 6.40 -12.07 -9.27
N SER A 123 6.51 -10.93 -8.58
CA SER A 123 7.34 -9.81 -8.99
C SER A 123 8.85 -10.10 -8.97
N THR A 124 9.30 -11.09 -8.17
CA THR A 124 10.70 -11.52 -8.19
C THR A 124 11.06 -12.28 -9.46
N PHE A 125 10.11 -12.94 -10.13
CA PHE A 125 10.37 -13.71 -11.35
C PHE A 125 10.18 -12.88 -12.64
N LEU A 126 9.69 -11.64 -12.53
CA LEU A 126 9.50 -10.76 -13.68
C LEU A 126 10.85 -10.23 -14.18
N SER A 127 11.30 -10.73 -15.34
CA SER A 127 12.55 -10.35 -15.98
C SER A 127 12.48 -8.93 -16.60
N ARG A 128 11.32 -8.54 -17.15
CA ARG A 128 11.02 -7.19 -17.66
C ARG A 128 9.59 -6.82 -17.32
N ILE A 129 9.37 -5.60 -16.83
CA ILE A 129 8.04 -5.06 -16.56
C ILE A 129 7.56 -4.35 -17.83
N SER A 130 6.56 -4.93 -18.51
CA SER A 130 5.86 -4.31 -19.65
C SER A 130 4.68 -3.48 -19.15
N GLN A 131 4.23 -2.49 -19.93
CA GLN A 131 3.08 -1.65 -19.56
C GLN A 131 1.81 -2.47 -19.24
N GLY A 132 1.55 -3.54 -19.99
CA GLY A 132 0.40 -4.42 -19.71
C GLY A 132 0.51 -5.12 -18.34
N MET A 133 1.72 -5.48 -17.93
CA MET A 133 1.96 -6.11 -16.65
C MET A 133 1.86 -5.13 -15.48
N GLU A 134 2.18 -3.86 -15.71
CA GLU A 134 1.99 -2.78 -14.74
C GLU A 134 0.52 -2.55 -14.46
N PHE A 135 -0.29 -2.51 -15.52
CA PHE A 135 -1.74 -2.41 -15.38
C PHE A 135 -2.31 -3.61 -14.63
N ALA A 136 -1.88 -4.83 -14.99
CA ALA A 136 -2.29 -6.05 -14.29
C ALA A 136 -1.90 -6.04 -12.80
N LEU A 137 -0.70 -5.58 -12.47
CA LEU A 137 -0.24 -5.43 -11.08
C LEU A 137 -1.04 -4.37 -10.32
N MET A 138 -1.33 -3.21 -10.93
CA MET A 138 -2.17 -2.20 -10.30
C MET A 138 -3.59 -2.72 -10.05
N ALA A 139 -4.21 -3.38 -11.04
CA ALA A 139 -5.51 -4.00 -10.88
C ALA A 139 -5.50 -5.06 -9.78
N TYR A 140 -4.43 -5.86 -9.71
CA TYR A 140 -4.25 -6.85 -8.65
C TYR A 140 -4.17 -6.20 -7.26
N TRP A 141 -3.34 -5.16 -7.08
CA TRP A 141 -3.25 -4.45 -5.79
C TRP A 141 -4.56 -3.80 -5.38
N ILE A 142 -5.29 -3.21 -6.33
CA ILE A 142 -6.63 -2.66 -6.07
C ILE A 142 -7.58 -3.76 -5.62
N ALA A 143 -7.59 -4.91 -6.30
CA ALA A 143 -8.44 -6.04 -5.92
C ALA A 143 -8.09 -6.56 -4.52
N VAL A 144 -6.81 -6.72 -4.22
CA VAL A 144 -6.35 -7.11 -2.88
C VAL A 144 -6.80 -6.10 -1.81
N TRP A 145 -6.74 -4.81 -2.12
CA TRP A 145 -7.13 -3.76 -1.17
C TRP A 145 -8.63 -3.64 -0.94
N VAL A 146 -9.43 -3.74 -2.01
CA VAL A 146 -10.88 -3.50 -1.94
C VAL A 146 -11.61 -4.71 -1.38
N PHE A 147 -11.20 -5.93 -1.74
CA PHE A 147 -11.93 -7.16 -1.43
C PHE A 147 -11.43 -7.91 -0.21
N PHE A 148 -10.21 -7.65 0.28
CA PHE A 148 -9.62 -8.31 1.44
C PHE A 148 -9.18 -7.30 2.50
#